data_AF-A0A9L0J9I6-F1
#
_entry.id   AF-A0A9L0J9I6-F1
#
_cell.length_a   1.000
_cell.length_b   1.000
_cell.length_c   1.000
_cell.angle_alpha   90.00
_cell.angle_beta   90.00
_cell.angle_gamma   90.00
#
_symmetry.space_group_name_H-M   'P 1'
#
loop_
_entity.id
_entity.type
_entity.pdbx_description
1 polymer ?
#
loop_
_entity_poly.entity_id
_entity_poly.type
_entity_poly.pdbx_seq_one_letter_code
_entity_poly.pdbx_strand_id
1 'polypeptide(L)'
;GGEAEWLQQGVFLFRENALWDSTSGYALNFGKGTSPLVTPDITDPKPSVYQLRNPKSSDTSICLFTDFNSEDKGNFRKEGVFFFNSTTLDMKVMNFKSNGMLAWSKTSDFTCNDTFNEIKFYSSSNYSCDAQLTEKGFETDMDLNLQNLSLIGFRILLLKVVGFNLFMTLRLWSS
;
A
#
# COMPACT_ATOMS: atom_id res chain seq x y z
N GLY A 1 -20.42 7.86 2.31
CA GLY A 1 -19.19 8.22 1.60
C GLY A 1 -18.06 8.03 2.58
N GLY A 2 -17.24 7.00 2.37
CA GLY A 2 -16.09 6.71 3.22
C GLY A 2 -14.85 7.35 2.62
N GLU A 3 -14.26 8.26 3.37
CA GLU A 3 -13.03 8.96 3.03
C GLU A 3 -11.85 8.02 3.34
N ALA A 4 -11.08 7.64 2.31
CA ALA A 4 -9.91 6.79 2.46
C ALA A 4 -8.73 7.66 2.88
N GLU A 5 -8.32 7.52 4.14
CA GLU A 5 -7.16 8.18 4.73
C GLU A 5 -5.87 7.46 4.28
N TRP A 6 -5.14 8.04 3.34
CA TRP A 6 -3.86 7.51 2.89
C TRP A 6 -2.76 7.92 3.85
N LEU A 7 -2.26 6.97 4.65
CA LEU A 7 -1.06 7.16 5.46
C LEU A 7 0.17 7.22 4.53
N GLN A 8 0.57 8.43 4.15
CA GLN A 8 1.93 8.69 3.64
C GLN A 8 2.94 8.42 4.76
N GLN A 9 3.50 7.22 4.77
CA GLN A 9 4.70 6.93 5.56
C GLN A 9 5.88 7.67 4.92
N GLY A 10 6.24 8.79 5.54
CA GLY A 10 7.37 9.63 5.12
C GLY A 10 7.28 11.09 5.57
N VAL A 11 6.17 11.53 6.18
CA VAL A 11 6.14 12.84 6.85
C VAL A 11 6.60 12.65 8.29
N PHE A 12 7.75 13.23 8.64
CA PHE A 12 8.08 13.48 10.04
C PHE A 12 7.09 14.55 10.55
N LEU A 13 5.90 14.12 10.96
CA LEU A 13 4.98 14.96 11.69
C LEU A 13 5.53 15.08 13.11
N PHE A 14 6.18 16.20 13.42
CA PHE A 14 6.27 16.63 14.81
C PHE A 14 4.84 16.87 15.28
N ARG A 15 4.26 15.86 15.94
CA ARG A 15 2.94 15.99 16.58
C ARG A 15 3.09 17.10 17.61
N GLU A 16 2.39 18.22 17.39
CA GLU A 16 2.15 19.22 18.43
C GLU A 16 1.62 18.46 19.65
N ASN A 17 2.40 18.50 20.73
CA ASN A 17 2.00 18.43 22.14
C ASN A 17 3.29 18.46 22.98
N ALA A 18 4.15 19.46 22.74
CA ALA A 18 5.12 19.84 23.75
C ALA A 18 4.36 20.76 24.72
N LEU A 19 3.78 20.18 25.77
CA LEU A 19 3.30 20.95 26.92
C LEU A 19 4.52 21.54 27.62
N TRP A 20 4.75 22.84 27.47
CA TRP A 20 5.80 23.56 28.20
C TRP A 20 5.18 24.19 29.45
N ASP A 21 5.74 23.85 30.61
CA ASP A 21 5.42 24.47 31.89
C ASP A 21 5.83 25.95 31.87
N SER A 22 4.84 26.83 32.02
CA SER A 22 4.94 28.27 31.81
C SER A 22 5.48 29.00 33.05
N THR A 23 6.71 28.70 33.48
CA THR A 23 7.39 29.47 34.54
C THR A 23 8.54 30.34 34.03
N SER A 24 8.90 30.27 32.75
CA SER A 24 9.82 31.23 32.11
C SER A 24 9.36 31.53 30.67
N GLY A 25 9.04 32.80 30.40
CA GLY A 25 8.31 33.26 29.20
C GLY A 25 9.07 33.23 27.87
N TYR A 26 9.79 32.15 27.57
CA TYR A 26 10.46 31.99 26.28
C TYR A 26 9.59 31.14 25.34
N ALA A 27 9.12 31.74 24.25
CA ALA A 27 8.39 31.06 23.19
C ALA A 27 9.35 30.50 22.14
N LEU A 28 9.13 29.26 21.70
CA LEU A 28 9.87 28.67 20.59
C LEU A 28 9.33 29.19 19.26
N ASN A 29 10.19 29.83 18.47
CA ASN A 29 9.88 30.21 17.10
C ASN A 29 10.47 29.18 16.14
N PHE A 30 9.60 28.46 15.42
CA PHE A 30 10.04 27.51 14.40
C PHE A 30 10.37 28.23 13.09
N GLY A 31 11.44 27.77 12.42
CA GLY A 31 11.79 28.22 11.08
C GLY A 31 10.89 27.60 10.00
N LYS A 32 11.19 27.89 8.73
CA LYS A 32 10.41 27.42 7.56
C LYS A 32 10.37 25.89 7.37
N GLY A 33 11.19 25.15 8.13
CA GLY A 33 11.35 23.70 7.99
C GLY A 33 12.18 23.30 6.77
N THR A 34 12.63 22.04 6.75
CA THR A 34 13.37 21.43 5.65
C THR A 34 12.65 20.15 5.25
N SER A 35 12.43 19.95 3.95
CA SER A 35 11.87 18.71 3.41
C SER A 35 13.00 17.88 2.78
N PRO A 36 13.54 16.87 3.48
CA PRO A 36 14.56 16.00 2.91
C PRO A 36 13.94 15.02 1.93
N LEU A 37 14.47 14.96 0.70
CA LEU A 37 14.14 13.91 -0.26
C LEU A 37 15.24 12.84 -0.20
N VAL A 38 14.88 11.64 0.24
CA VAL A 38 15.80 10.48 0.24
C VAL A 38 15.48 9.61 -0.97
N THR A 39 16.43 9.50 -1.89
CA THR A 39 16.31 8.64 -3.07
C THR A 39 16.88 7.26 -2.74
N PRO A 40 16.06 6.20 -2.83
CA PRO A 40 16.54 4.84 -2.62
C PRO A 40 17.41 4.39 -3.80
N ASP A 41 18.36 3.53 -3.49
CA ASP A 41 19.12 2.77 -4.48
C ASP A 41 18.26 1.59 -4.98
N ILE A 42 17.96 1.56 -6.27
CA ILE A 42 17.14 0.52 -6.90
C ILE A 42 18.08 -0.47 -7.58
N THR A 43 18.20 -1.66 -6.99
CA THR A 43 19.03 -2.74 -7.54
C THR A 43 18.34 -3.41 -8.73
N ASP A 44 19.00 -3.46 -9.90
CA ASP A 44 18.48 -4.04 -11.16
C ASP A 44 17.21 -3.36 -11.71
N PRO A 45 17.28 -2.06 -12.10
CA PRO A 45 16.14 -1.33 -12.66
C PRO A 45 15.70 -1.93 -14.00
N LYS A 46 14.39 -2.14 -14.16
CA LYS A 46 13.75 -2.68 -15.37
C LYS A 46 12.61 -1.77 -15.82
N PRO A 47 12.93 -0.55 -16.28
CA PRO A 47 11.94 0.47 -16.60
C PRO A 47 10.88 -0.06 -17.58
N SER A 48 9.62 0.01 -17.16
CA SER A 48 8.49 -0.58 -17.90
C SER A 48 7.26 0.32 -17.81
N VAL A 49 6.46 0.36 -18.87
CA VAL A 49 5.20 1.12 -18.92
C VAL A 49 4.03 0.19 -19.12
N TYR A 50 3.03 0.30 -18.25
CA TYR A 50 1.79 -0.48 -18.30
C TYR A 50 0.58 0.44 -18.52
N GLN A 51 -0.34 0.03 -19.40
CA GLN A 51 -1.62 0.71 -19.58
C GLN A 51 -2.70 0.07 -18.71
N LEU A 52 -3.14 0.80 -17.69
CA LEU A 52 -4.22 0.42 -16.78
C LEU A 52 -5.55 1.00 -17.28
N ARG A 53 -6.63 0.23 -17.19
CA ARG A 53 -7.99 0.66 -17.55
C ARG A 53 -8.92 0.47 -16.38
N ASN A 54 -9.92 1.33 -16.26
CA ASN A 54 -10.96 1.14 -15.27
C ASN A 54 -11.84 -0.05 -15.69
N PRO A 55 -12.02 -1.07 -14.83
CA PRO A 55 -12.87 -2.23 -15.16
C PRO A 55 -14.34 -1.86 -15.43
N LYS A 56 -14.81 -0.72 -14.89
CA LYS A 56 -16.18 -0.22 -15.06
C LYS A 56 -16.34 0.80 -16.19
N SER A 57 -15.23 1.28 -16.78
CA SER A 57 -15.24 2.29 -17.83
C SER A 57 -14.03 2.11 -18.74
N SER A 58 -14.28 1.74 -20.00
CA SER A 58 -13.26 1.56 -21.02
C SER A 58 -12.56 2.84 -21.45
N ASP A 59 -13.20 3.99 -21.20
CA ASP A 59 -12.85 5.26 -21.83
C ASP A 59 -11.75 6.01 -21.07
N THR A 60 -11.43 5.56 -19.85
CA THR A 60 -10.36 6.12 -19.04
C THR A 60 -9.20 5.13 -18.97
N SER A 61 -8.03 5.55 -19.44
CA SER A 61 -6.79 4.80 -19.28
C SER A 61 -5.71 5.63 -18.59
N ILE A 62 -4.89 4.95 -17.81
CA ILE A 62 -3.78 5.53 -17.06
C ILE A 62 -2.52 4.75 -17.41
N CYS A 63 -1.40 5.45 -17.54
CA CYS A 63 -0.10 4.84 -17.74
C CYS A 63 0.66 4.79 -16.43
N LEU A 64 1.10 3.59 -16.06
CA LEU A 64 2.02 3.38 -14.94
C LEU A 64 3.42 3.14 -15.51
N PHE A 65 4.31 4.09 -15.29
CA PHE A 65 5.74 3.93 -15.50
C PHE A 65 6.38 3.47 -14.19
N THR A 66 7.05 2.32 -14.18
CA THR A 66 7.56 1.68 -12.95
C THR A 66 8.93 1.04 -13.16
N ASP A 67 9.57 0.67 -12.05
CA ASP A 67 10.83 -0.10 -11.98
C ASP A 67 12.04 0.63 -12.60
N PHE A 68 11.98 1.96 -12.64
CA PHE A 68 13.07 2.81 -13.12
C PHE A 68 13.99 3.26 -11.98
N ASN A 69 15.24 3.58 -12.33
CA ASN A 69 16.20 4.06 -11.35
C ASN A 69 15.85 5.47 -10.85
N SER A 70 16.29 5.84 -9.65
CA SER A 70 16.01 7.16 -9.05
C SER A 70 16.58 8.33 -9.87
N GLU A 71 17.60 8.08 -10.68
CA GLU A 71 18.23 9.04 -11.60
C GLU A 71 17.48 9.13 -12.95
N ASP A 72 16.81 8.05 -13.36
CA ASP A 72 16.13 7.91 -14.66
C ASP A 72 14.70 8.45 -14.63
N LYS A 73 14.42 9.47 -13.80
CA LYS A 73 13.06 10.01 -13.62
C LYS A 73 12.40 10.46 -14.92
N GLY A 74 13.19 10.73 -15.96
CA GLY A 74 12.74 11.13 -17.28
C GLY A 74 11.95 12.45 -17.26
N ASN A 75 12.39 13.46 -18.00
CA ASN A 75 11.62 14.70 -18.09
C ASN A 75 10.50 14.57 -19.12
N PHE A 76 9.53 13.69 -18.84
CA PHE A 76 8.39 13.46 -19.72
C PHE A 76 7.46 14.66 -19.67
N ARG A 77 7.28 15.32 -20.82
CA ARG A 77 6.33 16.41 -21.00
C ARG A 77 5.63 16.25 -22.33
N LYS A 78 4.31 16.25 -22.30
CA LYS A 78 3.46 16.17 -23.48
C LYS A 78 2.23 17.03 -23.23
N GLU A 79 1.87 17.85 -24.21
CA GLU A 79 0.69 18.71 -24.12
C GLU A 79 -0.58 17.87 -23.96
N GLY A 80 -1.50 18.30 -23.09
CA GLY A 80 -2.72 17.57 -22.79
C GLY A 80 -2.54 16.32 -21.92
N VAL A 81 -1.32 15.98 -21.48
CA VAL A 81 -1.04 14.85 -20.57
C VAL A 81 -0.64 15.37 -19.20
N PHE A 82 -1.29 14.83 -18.17
CA PHE A 82 -0.97 15.11 -16.77
C PHE A 82 0.00 14.05 -16.24
N PHE A 83 1.16 14.49 -15.77
CA PHE A 83 2.17 13.65 -15.13
C PHE A 83 2.17 13.89 -13.62
N PHE A 84 2.17 12.81 -12.85
CA PHE A 84 2.36 12.86 -11.41
C PHE A 84 3.84 12.84 -11.07
N ASN A 85 4.21 13.32 -9.88
CA ASN A 85 5.57 13.16 -9.37
C ASN A 85 5.87 11.68 -9.12
N SER A 86 7.13 11.30 -9.31
CA SER A 86 7.61 9.96 -8.98
C SER A 86 7.46 9.67 -7.48
N THR A 87 7.00 8.48 -7.13
CA THR A 87 6.97 7.96 -5.76
C THR A 87 7.74 6.65 -5.69
N THR A 88 8.25 6.31 -4.50
CA THR A 88 8.87 5.00 -4.27
C THR A 88 7.91 4.12 -3.49
N LEU A 89 7.65 2.92 -4.01
CA LEU A 89 7.01 1.82 -3.32
C LEU A 89 8.08 0.94 -2.63
N ASP A 90 7.90 0.66 -1.34
CA ASP A 90 8.74 -0.26 -0.57
C ASP A 90 7.93 -1.49 -0.16
N MET A 91 8.19 -2.62 -0.82
CA MET A 91 7.59 -3.91 -0.55
C MET A 91 8.46 -4.68 0.44
N LYS A 92 8.29 -4.38 1.73
CA LYS A 92 9.11 -4.93 2.83
C LYS A 92 9.24 -6.45 2.83
N VAL A 93 8.15 -7.17 2.53
CA VAL A 93 8.14 -8.65 2.54
C VAL A 93 9.11 -9.24 1.52
N MET A 94 9.29 -8.56 0.38
CA MET A 94 10.18 -9.00 -0.69
C MET A 94 11.53 -8.28 -0.67
N ASN A 95 11.77 -7.41 0.34
CA ASN A 95 12.89 -6.46 0.37
C ASN A 95 13.08 -5.74 -0.99
N PHE A 96 11.97 -5.39 -1.63
CA PHE A 96 11.95 -4.88 -2.98
C PHE A 96 11.47 -3.43 -2.98
N LYS A 97 12.22 -2.57 -3.67
CA LYS A 97 11.86 -1.17 -3.84
C LYS A 97 11.71 -0.87 -5.32
N SER A 98 10.70 -0.10 -5.66
CA SER A 98 10.47 0.33 -7.03
C SER A 98 9.97 1.76 -7.07
N ASN A 99 10.43 2.51 -8.07
CA ASN A 99 9.90 3.83 -8.34
C ASN A 99 8.73 3.73 -9.32
N GLY A 100 7.69 4.52 -9.09
CA GLY A 100 6.49 4.60 -9.91
C GLY A 100 6.15 6.04 -10.26
N MET A 101 5.60 6.24 -11.45
CA MET A 101 5.02 7.49 -11.91
C MET A 101 3.75 7.22 -12.71
N LEU A 102 2.74 8.07 -12.52
CA LEU A 102 1.49 7.98 -13.27
C LEU A 102 1.40 9.09 -14.31
N ALA A 103 0.84 8.74 -15.47
CA ALA A 103 0.45 9.71 -16.48
C ALA A 103 -0.95 9.39 -17.03
N TRP A 104 -1.76 10.42 -17.28
CA TRP A 104 -3.09 10.25 -17.85
C TRP A 104 -3.51 11.49 -18.64
N SER A 105 -4.53 11.34 -19.48
CA SER A 105 -5.13 12.46 -20.22
C SER A 105 -6.65 12.39 -20.18
N LYS A 106 -7.29 13.51 -20.47
CA LYS A 106 -8.73 13.61 -20.70
C LYS A 106 -9.12 13.31 -22.14
N THR A 107 -8.17 13.30 -23.08
CA THR A 107 -8.43 13.07 -24.49
C THR A 107 -8.39 11.58 -24.81
N SER A 108 -9.19 11.14 -25.79
CA SER A 108 -9.35 9.74 -26.17
C SER A 108 -8.25 9.22 -27.10
N ASP A 109 -7.42 10.10 -27.66
CA ASP A 109 -6.24 9.79 -28.49
C ASP A 109 -4.99 9.49 -27.65
N PHE A 110 -5.11 9.51 -26.32
CA PHE A 110 -4.02 9.23 -25.40
C PHE A 110 -3.60 7.76 -25.42
N THR A 111 -2.33 7.52 -25.77
CA THR A 111 -1.70 6.20 -25.64
C THR A 111 -0.43 6.28 -24.79
N CYS A 112 -0.21 5.24 -23.98
CA CYS A 112 0.99 5.16 -23.13
C CYS A 112 2.26 4.99 -23.96
N ASN A 113 2.18 4.25 -25.07
CA ASN A 113 3.29 4.05 -25.97
C ASN A 113 3.79 5.39 -26.53
N ASP A 114 2.88 6.25 -27.01
CA ASP A 114 3.23 7.56 -27.58
C ASP A 114 3.67 8.60 -26.55
N THR A 115 3.45 8.32 -25.27
CA THR A 115 3.81 9.20 -24.15
C THR A 115 5.20 8.84 -23.61
N PHE A 116 5.57 7.56 -23.69
CA PHE A 116 6.83 7.02 -23.19
C PHE A 116 7.60 6.30 -24.30
N ASN A 117 7.83 7.00 -25.42
CA ASN A 117 8.34 6.45 -26.69
C ASN A 117 9.66 5.64 -26.60
N GLU A 118 10.44 5.82 -25.52
CA GLU A 118 11.76 5.20 -25.34
C GLU A 118 11.75 4.07 -24.29
N ILE A 119 10.61 3.86 -23.62
CA ILE A 119 10.49 2.85 -22.57
C ILE A 119 9.74 1.63 -23.11
N LYS A 120 10.12 0.44 -22.66
CA LYS A 120 9.42 -0.79 -23.01
C LYS A 120 7.95 -0.74 -22.57
N PHE A 121 7.06 -0.69 -23.55
CA PHE A 121 5.62 -0.66 -23.33
C PHE A 121 5.01 -2.07 -23.32
N TYR A 122 4.15 -2.34 -22.35
CA TYR A 122 3.35 -3.55 -22.25
C TYR A 122 1.87 -3.22 -22.35
N SER A 123 1.24 -3.66 -23.44
CA SER A 123 -0.21 -3.54 -23.63
C SER A 123 -0.96 -4.53 -22.74
N SER A 124 -2.04 -4.08 -22.12
CA SER A 124 -2.99 -4.93 -21.39
C SER A 124 -3.90 -5.74 -22.32
N SER A 125 -3.91 -5.47 -23.64
CA SER A 125 -4.79 -6.16 -24.60
C SER A 125 -4.48 -7.65 -24.81
N ASN A 126 -3.25 -8.08 -24.52
CA ASN A 126 -2.78 -9.43 -24.86
C ASN A 126 -2.80 -10.41 -23.67
N TYR A 127 -3.20 -9.93 -22.49
CA TYR A 127 -3.21 -10.73 -21.27
C TYR A 127 -4.58 -10.64 -20.62
N SER A 128 -5.34 -11.73 -20.72
CA SER A 128 -6.57 -11.94 -19.94
C SER A 128 -6.18 -12.17 -18.48
N CYS A 129 -5.89 -11.10 -17.73
CA CYS A 129 -5.79 -11.20 -16.28
C CYS A 129 -7.22 -11.15 -15.71
N ASP A 130 -7.71 -12.29 -15.25
CA ASP A 130 -8.95 -12.32 -14.46
C ASP A 130 -8.63 -11.79 -13.06
N ALA A 131 -9.02 -10.54 -12.83
CA ALA A 131 -8.80 -9.85 -11.56
C ALA A 131 -9.47 -10.61 -10.39
N GLN A 132 -10.58 -11.33 -10.61
CA GLN A 132 -11.22 -12.11 -9.54
C GLN A 132 -10.36 -13.30 -9.10
N LEU A 133 -9.66 -13.95 -10.03
CA LEU A 133 -8.73 -15.04 -9.72
C LEU A 133 -7.51 -14.55 -8.94
N THR A 134 -7.03 -13.35 -9.28
CA THR A 134 -5.88 -12.73 -8.60
C THR A 134 -6.25 -12.21 -7.22
N GLU A 135 -7.43 -11.59 -7.08
CA GLU A 135 -8.00 -11.14 -5.80
C GLU A 135 -8.17 -12.31 -4.82
N LYS A 136 -8.60 -13.48 -5.31
CA LYS A 136 -8.62 -14.74 -4.54
C LYS A 136 -7.26 -15.17 -4.01
N GLY A 137 -6.18 -14.86 -4.72
CA GLY A 137 -4.81 -15.13 -4.27
C GLY A 137 -4.31 -14.15 -3.21
N PHE A 138 -4.95 -12.99 -3.09
CA PHE A 138 -4.67 -11.98 -2.05
C PHE A 138 -5.71 -11.98 -0.91
N GLU A 139 -6.73 -12.84 -0.97
CA GLU A 139 -7.54 -13.13 0.21
C GLU A 139 -6.61 -13.55 1.34
N THR A 140 -6.75 -12.89 2.49
CA THR A 140 -5.95 -13.14 3.68
C THR A 140 -5.89 -14.63 3.95
N ASP A 141 -4.70 -15.21 3.79
CA ASP A 141 -4.43 -16.62 4.07
C ASP A 141 -4.92 -16.95 5.48
N MET A 142 -6.02 -17.69 5.54
CA MET A 142 -6.73 -18.01 6.77
C MET A 142 -5.89 -18.91 7.69
N ASP A 143 -4.83 -19.53 7.16
CA ASP A 143 -3.96 -20.46 7.91
C ASP A 143 -3.08 -19.75 8.94
N LEU A 144 -2.75 -18.48 8.75
CA LEU A 144 -1.94 -17.71 9.72
C LEU A 144 -2.73 -17.32 10.99
N ASN A 145 -4.06 -17.30 10.93
CA ASN A 145 -4.92 -16.98 12.08
C ASN A 145 -5.66 -18.20 12.66
N LEU A 146 -5.75 -19.30 11.91
CA LEU A 146 -6.35 -20.56 12.36
C LEU A 146 -5.55 -21.22 13.48
N GLN A 147 -4.22 -21.17 13.47
CA GLN A 147 -3.39 -21.79 14.51
C GLN A 147 -3.60 -21.11 15.87
N ASN A 148 -3.64 -19.77 15.89
CA ASN A 148 -3.86 -18.98 17.10
C ASN A 148 -5.30 -19.11 17.62
N LEU A 149 -6.28 -19.15 16.70
CA LEU A 149 -7.68 -19.36 17.05
C LEU A 149 -7.94 -20.78 17.58
N SER A 150 -7.30 -21.79 17.00
CA SER A 150 -7.38 -23.19 17.43
C SER A 150 -6.83 -23.36 18.85
N LEU A 151 -5.70 -22.71 19.18
CA LEU A 151 -5.11 -22.74 20.52
C LEU A 151 -6.04 -22.15 21.59
N ILE A 152 -6.75 -21.07 21.28
CA ILE A 152 -7.78 -20.48 22.15
C ILE A 152 -9.00 -21.41 22.25
N GLY A 153 -9.45 -21.99 21.14
CA GLY A 153 -10.56 -22.95 21.10
C GLY A 153 -10.32 -24.18 21.96
N PHE A 154 -9.13 -24.79 21.86
CA PHE A 154 -8.74 -25.93 22.69
C PHE A 154 -8.72 -25.59 24.19
N ARG A 155 -8.25 -24.39 24.57
CA ARG A 155 -8.28 -23.93 25.97
C ARG A 155 -9.69 -23.83 26.53
N ILE A 156 -10.65 -23.34 25.74
CA ILE A 156 -12.06 -23.23 26.13
C ILE A 156 -12.70 -24.63 26.29
N LEU A 157 -12.40 -25.55 25.36
CA LEU A 157 -12.91 -26.92 25.44
C LEU A 157 -12.39 -27.66 26.68
N LEU A 158 -11.09 -27.54 26.99
CA LEU A 158 -10.50 -28.14 28.20
C LEU A 158 -11.12 -27.56 29.48
N LEU A 159 -11.30 -26.24 29.55
CA LEU A 159 -11.99 -25.59 30.68
C LEU A 159 -13.43 -26.08 30.84
N LYS A 160 -14.16 -26.27 29.74
CA LYS A 160 -15.51 -26.83 29.78
C LYS A 160 -15.53 -28.27 30.29
N VAL A 161 -14.59 -29.11 29.85
CA VAL A 161 -14.50 -30.52 30.27
C VAL A 161 -14.18 -30.61 31.77
N VAL A 162 -13.21 -29.83 32.25
CA VAL A 162 -12.88 -29.77 33.69
C VAL A 162 -14.05 -29.23 34.50
N GLY A 163 -14.71 -28.17 34.03
CA GLY A 163 -15.88 -27.60 34.67
C GLY A 163 -17.06 -28.57 34.77
N PHE A 164 -17.34 -29.33 33.70
CA PHE A 164 -18.38 -30.36 33.71
C PHE A 164 -18.05 -31.50 34.67
N ASN A 165 -16.81 -31.99 34.67
CA ASN A 165 -16.38 -33.02 35.61
C ASN A 165 -16.49 -32.55 37.07
N LEU A 166 -16.09 -31.31 37.36
CA LEU A 166 -16.23 -30.72 38.70
C LEU A 166 -17.70 -30.58 39.11
N PHE A 167 -18.55 -30.07 38.21
CA PHE A 167 -19.99 -29.90 38.44
C PHE A 167 -20.69 -31.24 38.69
N MET A 168 -20.38 -32.27 37.91
CA MET A 168 -20.90 -33.63 38.10
C MET A 168 -20.51 -34.19 39.47
N THR A 169 -19.28 -33.94 39.92
CA THR A 169 -18.80 -34.40 41.23
C THR A 169 -19.46 -33.65 42.38
N LEU A 170 -19.63 -32.32 42.27
CA LEU A 170 -20.34 -31.51 43.27
C LEU A 170 -21.82 -31.87 43.38
N ARG A 171 -22.48 -32.19 42.26
CA ARG A 171 -23.87 -32.68 42.24
C ARG A 171 -24.04 -33.99 43.03
N LEU A 172 -23.05 -34.89 42.97
CA LEU A 172 -23.07 -36.16 43.72
C LEU A 172 -22.82 -35.95 45.23
N TRP A 173 -22.05 -34.93 45.60
CA TRP A 173 -21.79 -34.57 47.00
C TRP A 173 -22.85 -33.66 47.62
N SER A 174 -23.73 -33.08 46.80
CA SER A 174 -24.84 -32.22 47.22
C SER A 174 -26.13 -33.00 47.52
N SER A 175 -26.09 -34.34 47.50
CA SER A 175 -27.21 -35.24 47.82
C SER A 175 -27.06 -35.89 49.18
#